data_AF-A0A9D1T6S1-F1
#
_entry.id   AF-A0A9D1T6S1-F1
#
_cell.length_a   1.000
_cell.length_b   1.000
_cell.length_c   1.000
_cell.angle_alpha   90.00
_cell.angle_beta   90.00
_cell.angle_gamma   90.00
#
_symmetry.space_group_name_H-M   'P 1'
#
loop_
_entity.id
_entity.type
_entity.pdbx_description
1 polymer ?
#
loop_
_entity_poly.entity_id
_entity_poly.type
_entity_poly.pdbx_seq_one_letter_code
_entity_poly.pdbx_strand_id
1 'polypeptide(L)'
;GKKMGQVFYWLNYQEQRGCLEQLPGTQLQYTVSQGQIRIKNTGKFPAVGVTVECPPNDTEFSVEDSVFWMDPQEERTLWTTHTEGLRIQAWNVPEAEKDER
;
A
#
# COMPACT_ATOMS: atom_id res chain seq x y z
N GLY A 1 23.10 -0.70 -0.84
CA GLY A 1 22.98 -0.24 0.56
C GLY A 1 21.65 -0.70 1.12
N LYS A 2 21.58 -1.09 2.39
CA LYS A 2 20.33 -1.51 3.05
C LYS A 2 19.53 -0.25 3.45
N LYS A 3 18.31 -0.10 2.97
CA LYS A 3 17.38 0.99 3.34
C LYS A 3 17.05 0.82 4.83
N MET A 4 17.34 1.83 5.66
CA MET A 4 17.14 1.76 7.13
C MET A 4 15.84 2.35 7.65
N GLY A 5 15.12 3.05 6.79
CA GLY A 5 13.82 3.63 7.08
C GLY A 5 13.45 4.60 5.97
N GLN A 6 12.16 4.91 5.81
CA GLN A 6 11.70 5.96 4.92
C GLN A 6 10.74 6.84 5.69
N VAL A 7 11.01 8.14 5.66
CA VAL A 7 10.14 9.15 6.27
C VAL A 7 9.59 10.00 5.14
N PHE A 8 8.28 10.24 5.16
CA PHE A 8 7.60 11.11 4.21
C PHE A 8 6.83 12.18 4.97
N TYR A 9 6.87 13.42 4.44
CA TYR A 9 6.13 14.55 4.97
C TYR A 9 5.09 15.00 3.95
N TRP A 10 3.85 15.17 4.40
CA TRP A 10 2.78 15.73 3.59
C TRP A 10 2.49 17.15 4.08
N LEU A 11 2.75 18.14 3.23
CA LEU A 11 2.47 19.55 3.52
C LEU A 11 1.15 19.98 2.87
N ASN A 12 0.05 19.33 3.27
CA ASN A 12 -1.33 19.50 2.70
C ASN A 12 -1.93 20.91 2.90
N TYR A 13 -1.16 21.89 3.38
CA TYR A 13 -1.63 23.22 3.75
C TYR A 13 -0.80 24.38 3.19
N GLN A 14 0.37 24.13 2.57
CA GLN A 14 1.32 25.21 2.26
C GLN A 14 1.16 25.81 0.85
N GLU A 15 0.98 24.99 -0.20
CA GLU A 15 0.87 25.51 -1.58
C GLU A 15 -0.51 25.35 -2.21
N GLN A 16 -1.16 24.20 -2.02
CA GLN A 16 -2.52 23.94 -2.48
C GLN A 16 -3.27 23.18 -1.40
N ARG A 17 -4.23 23.85 -0.75
CA ARG A 17 -5.10 23.21 0.24
C ARG A 17 -5.91 22.10 -0.45
N GLY A 18 -5.94 20.92 0.15
CA GLY A 18 -6.68 19.78 -0.39
C GLY A 18 -5.97 19.04 -1.54
N CYS A 19 -4.66 19.21 -1.70
CA CYS A 19 -3.90 18.51 -2.74
C CYS A 19 -3.96 16.97 -2.62
N LEU A 20 -4.23 16.45 -1.42
CA LEU A 20 -4.46 15.02 -1.20
C LEU A 20 -5.74 14.50 -1.89
N GLU A 21 -6.75 15.35 -2.10
CA GLU A 21 -7.98 14.98 -2.84
C GLU A 21 -7.74 14.93 -4.35
N GLN A 22 -6.64 15.52 -4.83
CA GLN A 22 -6.31 15.64 -6.25
C GLN A 22 -5.14 14.74 -6.65
N LEU A 23 -4.78 13.77 -5.81
CA LEU A 23 -3.70 12.83 -6.13
C LEU A 23 -4.06 12.05 -7.40
N PRO A 24 -3.15 11.96 -8.38
CA PRO A 24 -3.41 11.19 -9.59
C PRO A 24 -3.59 9.72 -9.21
N GLY A 25 -4.69 9.12 -9.68
CA GLY A 25 -4.95 7.70 -9.45
C GLY A 25 -3.84 6.81 -10.03
N THR A 26 -3.55 5.70 -9.35
CA THR A 26 -2.60 4.68 -9.82
C THR A 26 -3.19 3.27 -9.67
N GLN A 27 -2.39 2.24 -9.92
CA GLN A 27 -2.79 0.85 -9.83
C GLN A 27 -1.85 0.06 -8.92
N LEU A 28 -2.44 -0.70 -8.00
CA LEU A 28 -1.73 -1.68 -7.19
C LEU A 28 -2.21 -3.08 -7.58
N GLN A 29 -1.27 -4.01 -7.63
CA GLN A 29 -1.55 -5.44 -7.70
C GLN A 29 -0.90 -6.14 -6.52
N TYR A 30 -1.50 -7.24 -6.06
CA TYR A 30 -0.89 -8.04 -5.03
C TYR A 30 -1.10 -9.54 -5.22
N THR A 31 -0.14 -10.29 -4.71
CA THR A 31 -0.18 -11.76 -4.61
C THR A 31 0.05 -12.16 -3.16
N VAL A 32 -0.47 -13.32 -2.77
CA VAL A 32 -0.34 -13.82 -1.40
C VAL A 32 0.15 -15.25 -1.44
N SER A 33 1.21 -15.55 -0.69
CA SER A 33 1.79 -16.88 -0.61
C SER A 33 2.52 -17.05 0.73
N GLN A 34 2.30 -18.19 1.40
CA GLN A 34 3.07 -18.60 2.59
C GLN A 34 3.21 -17.51 3.68
N GLY A 35 2.12 -16.79 4.01
CA GLY A 35 2.15 -15.73 5.02
C GLY A 35 2.84 -14.43 4.57
N GLN A 36 3.09 -14.28 3.27
CA GLN A 36 3.64 -13.07 2.68
C GLN A 36 2.66 -12.45 1.69
N ILE A 37 2.64 -11.13 1.70
CA ILE A 37 1.92 -10.30 0.72
C ILE A 37 2.98 -9.63 -0.14
N ARG A 38 2.91 -9.83 -1.45
CA ARG A 38 3.76 -9.14 -2.42
C ARG A 38 2.90 -8.13 -3.16
N ILE A 39 3.15 -6.85 -2.91
CA ILE A 39 2.41 -5.72 -3.46
C ILE A 39 3.30 -5.05 -4.51
N LYS A 40 2.73 -4.71 -5.66
CA LYS A 40 3.41 -4.00 -6.75
C LYS A 40 2.58 -2.82 -7.21
N ASN A 41 3.22 -1.66 -7.36
CA ASN A 41 2.62 -0.53 -8.06
C ASN A 41 2.83 -0.71 -9.57
N THR A 42 1.76 -1.04 -10.29
CA THR A 42 1.81 -1.26 -11.75
C THR A 42 1.47 -0.01 -12.55
N GLY A 43 1.02 1.05 -11.89
CA GLY A 43 0.67 2.31 -12.53
C GLY A 43 1.86 3.20 -12.84
N LYS A 44 1.53 4.43 -13.28
CA LYS A 44 2.50 5.47 -13.68
C LYS A 44 2.79 6.49 -12.59
N PHE A 45 1.98 6.51 -11.53
CA PHE A 45 2.10 7.43 -10.41
C PHE A 45 2.38 6.67 -9.11
N PRO A 46 3.01 7.32 -8.12
CA PRO A 46 3.20 6.73 -6.81
C PRO A 46 1.87 6.36 -6.14
N ALA A 47 1.86 5.27 -5.39
CA ALA A 47 0.76 4.94 -4.49
C ALA A 47 1.07 5.51 -3.10
N VAL A 48 0.16 6.35 -2.59
CA VAL A 48 0.40 7.14 -1.38
C VAL A 48 -0.35 6.55 -0.20
N GLY A 49 0.36 6.25 0.89
CA GLY A 49 -0.26 5.77 2.12
C GLY A 49 -0.91 4.39 1.93
N VAL A 50 -0.16 3.46 1.33
CA VAL A 50 -0.60 2.09 1.12
C VAL A 50 -0.88 1.44 2.47
N THR A 51 -2.10 0.98 2.67
CA THR A 51 -2.57 0.27 3.87
C THR A 51 -2.90 -1.17 3.53
N VAL A 52 -2.66 -2.05 4.49
CA VAL A 52 -3.04 -3.45 4.45
C VAL A 52 -3.92 -3.72 5.67
N GLU A 53 -5.12 -4.22 5.42
CA GLU A 53 -6.12 -4.51 6.44
C GLU A 53 -6.67 -5.93 6.24
N CYS A 54 -7.21 -6.53 7.30
CA CYS A 54 -7.93 -7.80 7.23
C CYS A 54 -9.23 -7.67 8.04
N PRO A 55 -10.30 -7.10 7.45
CA PRO A 55 -11.55 -6.87 8.17
C PRO A 55 -12.14 -8.11 8.88
N PRO A 56 -12.04 -9.34 8.34
CA PRO A 56 -12.52 -10.52 9.06
C PRO A 56 -11.76 -10.85 10.35
N ASN A 57 -10.49 -10.44 10.46
CA ASN A 57 -9.59 -10.79 11.57
C ASN A 57 -8.95 -9.54 12.20
N ASP A 58 -9.64 -8.39 12.18
CA ASP A 58 -9.07 -7.07 12.52
C ASP A 58 -8.45 -7.00 13.94
N THR A 59 -8.96 -7.79 14.89
CA THR A 59 -8.44 -7.83 16.27
C THR A 59 -7.14 -8.63 16.44
N GLU A 60 -6.80 -9.49 15.48
CA GLU A 60 -5.63 -10.39 15.52
C GLU A 60 -4.69 -10.22 14.32
N PHE A 61 -5.08 -9.37 13.37
CA PHE A 61 -4.30 -9.08 12.19
C PHE A 61 -3.03 -8.31 12.55
N SER A 62 -1.90 -8.73 11.97
CA SER A 62 -0.64 -8.00 12.05
C SER A 62 0.06 -8.11 10.71
N VAL A 63 0.69 -7.00 10.31
CA VAL A 63 1.47 -6.88 9.07
C VAL A 63 2.76 -6.13 9.38
N GLU A 64 3.82 -6.47 8.65
CA GLU A 64 5.17 -5.92 8.87
C GLU A 64 5.25 -4.39 8.71
N ASP A 65 4.51 -3.83 7.75
CA ASP A 65 4.49 -2.40 7.47
C ASP A 65 3.09 -2.00 6.97
N SER A 66 2.68 -0.78 7.29
CA SER A 66 1.41 -0.20 6.86
C SER A 66 1.55 1.33 6.82
N VAL A 67 0.78 1.97 5.94
CA VAL A 67 0.86 3.41 5.65
C VAL A 67 2.22 3.80 5.06
N PHE A 68 2.58 3.18 3.94
CA PHE A 68 3.84 3.46 3.24
C PHE A 68 3.63 3.97 1.81
N TRP A 69 4.71 4.50 1.22
CA TRP A 69 4.73 4.97 -0.15
C TRP A 69 5.30 3.91 -1.08
N MET A 70 4.74 3.79 -2.29
CA MET A 70 5.30 2.96 -3.36
C MET A 70 5.49 3.75 -4.65
N ASP A 71 6.72 3.83 -5.13
CA ASP A 71 7.03 4.42 -6.43
C ASP A 71 6.47 3.56 -7.59
N PRO A 72 6.30 4.14 -8.80
CA PRO A 72 5.90 3.37 -9.97
C PRO A 72 6.84 2.18 -10.22
N GLN A 73 6.26 1.00 -10.47
CA GLN A 73 6.98 -0.28 -10.64
C GLN A 73 7.72 -0.79 -9.41
N GLU A 74 7.63 -0.10 -8.26
CA GLU A 74 8.14 -0.62 -7.00
C GLU A 74 7.34 -1.85 -6.57
N GLU A 75 8.05 -2.79 -5.96
CA GLU A 75 7.49 -4.00 -5.40
C GLU A 75 7.98 -4.16 -3.97
N ARG A 76 7.07 -4.55 -3.08
CA ARG A 76 7.37 -4.83 -1.68
C ARG A 76 6.74 -6.14 -1.26
N THR A 77 7.49 -6.88 -0.45
CA THR A 77 7.01 -8.08 0.22
C THR A 77 6.90 -7.79 1.70
N LEU A 78 5.76 -8.13 2.31
CA LEU A 78 5.46 -7.92 3.71
C LEU A 78 5.05 -9.25 4.35
N TRP A 79 5.50 -9.51 5.56
CA TRP A 79 4.97 -10.60 6.37
C TRP A 79 3.61 -10.24 6.98
N THR A 80 2.71 -11.22 7.06
CA THR A 80 1.38 -11.05 7.66
C THR A 80 0.93 -12.30 8.41
N THR A 81 0.09 -12.13 9.43
CA THR A 81 -0.53 -13.23 10.17
C THR A 81 -1.69 -13.90 9.42
N HIS A 82 -2.37 -13.19 8.51
CA HIS A 82 -3.54 -13.69 7.78
C HIS A 82 -3.44 -13.39 6.29
N THR A 83 -3.84 -14.34 5.46
CA THR A 83 -3.72 -14.26 3.99
C THR A 83 -5.07 -14.19 3.27
N GLU A 84 -6.17 -14.37 4.00
CA GLU A 84 -7.53 -14.39 3.47
C GLU A 84 -8.28 -13.12 3.89
N GLY A 85 -9.19 -12.65 3.03
CA GLY A 85 -9.99 -11.44 3.31
C GLY A 85 -9.17 -10.15 3.42
N LEU A 86 -7.97 -10.11 2.83
CA LEU A 86 -7.12 -8.92 2.81
C LEU A 86 -7.75 -7.81 1.97
N ARG A 87 -7.68 -6.59 2.49
CA ARG A 87 -7.99 -5.35 1.80
C ARG A 87 -6.72 -4.52 1.72
N ILE A 88 -6.28 -4.20 0.51
CA ILE A 88 -5.09 -3.37 0.27
C ILE A 88 -5.54 -2.15 -0.51
N GLN A 89 -5.25 -0.97 0.02
CA GLN A 89 -5.68 0.32 -0.54
C GLN A 89 -4.56 1.34 -0.43
N ALA A 90 -4.72 2.48 -1.10
CA ALA A 90 -3.91 3.67 -0.90
C ALA A 90 -4.84 4.90 -1.02
N TRP A 91 -4.39 6.07 -0.60
CA TRP A 91 -5.23 7.27 -0.68
C TRP A 91 -5.66 7.61 -2.12
N ASN A 92 -4.83 7.25 -3.10
CA ASN A 92 -5.12 7.40 -4.53
C ASN A 92 -5.37 6.06 -5.25
N VAL A 93 -5.65 4.99 -4.50
CA VAL A 93 -5.99 3.66 -5.04
C VAL A 93 -7.12 3.06 -4.18
N PRO A 94 -8.38 3.08 -4.65
CA PRO A 94 -9.50 2.58 -3.87
C PRO A 94 -9.37 1.11 -3.46
N GLU A 95 -8.79 0.26 -4.29
CA GLU A 95 -8.52 -1.14 -3.96
C GLU A 95 -7.45 -1.71 -4.90
N ALA A 96 -6.54 -2.51 -4.35
CA ALA A 96 -5.54 -3.24 -5.13
C ALA A 96 -6.16 -4.49 -5.76
N GLU A 97 -5.74 -4.80 -6.99
CA GLU A 97 -6.19 -6.00 -7.70
C GLU A 97 -5.39 -7.22 -7.22
N LYS A 98 -6.09 -8.30 -6.85
CA LYS A 98 -5.44 -9.57 -6.54
C LYS A 98 -5.03 -10.26 -7.84
N ASP A 99 -3.74 -10.50 -8.04
CA ASP A 99 -3.24 -11.29 -9.16
C ASP A 99 -3.30 -12.78 -8.77
N GLU A 100 -4.11 -13.55 -9.51
CA GLU A 100 -4.35 -14.99 -9.24
C GLU A 100 -3.36 -15.92 -9.97
N ARG A 101 -2.32 -15.35 -10.59
CA ARG A 101 -1.33 -16.07 -11.40
C ARG A 101 -0.15 -16.63 -10.61
#